data_AF-A0A417EAR7-F1
#
_entry.id   AF-A0A417EAR7-F1
#
_cell.length_a   1.000
_cell.length_b   1.000
_cell.length_c   1.000
_cell.angle_alpha   90.00
_cell.angle_beta   90.00
_cell.angle_gamma   90.00
#
_symmetry.space_group_name_H-M   'P 1'
#
loop_
_entity.id
_entity.type
_entity.pdbx_description
1 polymer ?
#
loop_
_entity_poly.entity_id
_entity_poly.type
_entity_poly.pdbx_seq_one_letter_code
_entity_poly.pdbx_strand_id
1 'polypeptide(L)'
;MENLRKYRIAVVQMDSRNDKGANVKYACQCIDEAAANGAKLISFPELYRIMTLEGAQVIFTPASFTMATGKEHWECILRTRAIENACYIVAADQIGQKHEFLAYGHSMVIDPWGTIIAKARDEAGMFYTDIDLDYEDKIRQKVPVLKNRRADIYEVKRR
;
A
#
# COMPACT_ATOMS: atom_id res chain seq x y z
N MET A 1 6.92 -4.74 -32.87
CA MET A 1 6.37 -3.70 -31.96
C MET A 1 6.05 -4.43 -30.67
N GLU A 2 6.70 -4.06 -29.57
CA GLU A 2 6.51 -4.76 -28.29
C GLU A 2 5.12 -4.51 -27.72
N ASN A 3 4.54 -5.55 -27.13
CA ASN A 3 3.17 -5.53 -26.64
C ASN A 3 3.17 -4.96 -25.21
N LEU A 4 3.11 -3.63 -25.09
CA LEU A 4 3.23 -2.89 -23.83
C LEU A 4 2.25 -3.40 -22.76
N ARG A 5 2.77 -3.82 -21.60
CA ARG A 5 1.99 -4.37 -20.48
C ARG A 5 1.36 -3.25 -19.64
N LYS A 6 0.44 -2.52 -20.26
CA LYS A 6 -0.32 -1.42 -19.64
C LYS A 6 -1.67 -1.88 -19.10
N TYR A 7 -1.97 -1.47 -17.87
CA TYR A 7 -3.23 -1.81 -17.20
C TYR A 7 -3.87 -0.54 -16.66
N ARG A 8 -5.15 -0.33 -16.97
CA ARG A 8 -5.97 0.67 -16.27
C ARG A 8 -6.39 0.11 -14.93
N ILE A 9 -6.05 0.81 -13.85
CA ILE A 9 -6.47 0.46 -12.49
C ILE A 9 -7.48 1.50 -12.01
N ALA A 10 -8.56 1.02 -11.41
CA ALA A 10 -9.51 1.81 -10.65
C ALA A 10 -9.16 1.73 -9.16
N VAL A 11 -9.13 2.87 -8.48
CA VAL A 11 -9.00 2.94 -7.02
C VAL A 11 -10.31 3.48 -6.46
N VAL A 12 -10.86 2.77 -5.47
CA VAL A 12 -12.17 3.07 -4.89
C VAL A 12 -11.98 3.59 -3.47
N GLN A 13 -12.29 4.88 -3.26
CA GLN A 13 -12.33 5.51 -1.94
C GLN A 13 -13.75 5.36 -1.38
N MET A 14 -13.92 4.56 -0.33
CA MET A 14 -15.23 4.12 0.16
C MET A 14 -15.54 4.49 1.61
N ASP A 15 -16.83 4.58 1.91
CA ASP A 15 -17.39 4.48 3.26
C ASP A 15 -18.33 3.26 3.28
N SER A 16 -18.07 2.25 4.12
CA SER A 16 -18.64 0.91 3.87
C SER A 16 -19.06 0.11 5.10
N ARG A 17 -20.13 -0.68 4.90
CA ARG A 17 -20.84 -1.63 5.78
C ARG A 17 -21.58 -2.61 4.84
N ASN A 18 -21.83 -3.90 5.06
CA ASN A 18 -21.42 -4.94 6.01
C ASN A 18 -21.62 -6.29 5.25
N ASP A 19 -21.24 -7.49 5.71
CA ASP A 19 -20.59 -7.97 6.95
C ASP A 19 -19.06 -7.87 6.83
N LYS A 20 -18.50 -6.94 7.61
CA LYS A 20 -17.05 -6.78 7.80
C LYS A 20 -16.57 -7.46 9.09
N GLY A 21 -17.46 -8.03 9.88
CA GLY A 21 -17.23 -8.45 11.26
C GLY A 21 -16.11 -9.46 11.39
N ALA A 22 -16.10 -10.50 10.57
CA ALA A 22 -15.02 -11.50 10.56
C ALA A 22 -13.66 -10.89 10.14
N ASN A 23 -13.66 -10.08 9.07
CA ASN A 23 -12.44 -9.51 8.49
C ASN A 23 -11.79 -8.47 9.41
N VAL A 24 -12.60 -7.65 10.07
CA VAL A 24 -12.16 -6.67 11.05
C VAL A 24 -11.70 -7.37 12.32
N LYS A 25 -12.40 -8.40 12.81
CA LYS A 25 -12.08 -9.06 14.08
C LYS A 25 -10.69 -9.69 14.14
N TYR A 26 -10.25 -10.35 13.06
CA TYR A 26 -8.90 -10.93 13.01
C TYR A 26 -7.80 -9.84 12.92
N ALA A 27 -8.03 -8.79 12.13
CA ALA A 27 -7.12 -7.65 12.08
C ALA A 27 -7.06 -6.90 13.43
N CYS A 28 -8.20 -6.69 14.08
CA CYS A 28 -8.31 -6.10 15.42
C CYS A 28 -7.50 -6.90 16.44
N GLN A 29 -7.56 -8.24 16.47
CA GLN A 29 -6.76 -9.02 17.43
C GLN A 29 -5.25 -8.70 17.35
N CYS A 30 -4.68 -8.60 16.14
CA CYS A 30 -3.27 -8.23 15.95
C CYS A 30 -2.99 -6.74 16.22
N ILE A 31 -3.98 -5.86 16.03
CA ILE A 31 -3.88 -4.42 16.29
C ILE A 31 -4.01 -4.12 17.79
N ASP A 32 -4.93 -4.79 18.49
CA ASP A 32 -5.23 -4.64 19.92
C ASP A 32 -4.03 -5.08 20.76
N GLU A 33 -3.37 -6.20 20.40
CA GLU A 33 -2.14 -6.66 21.05
C GLU A 33 -1.02 -5.61 20.94
N ALA A 34 -0.82 -5.04 19.75
CA ALA A 34 0.19 -4.02 19.52
C ALA A 34 -0.19 -2.66 20.17
N ALA A 35 -1.47 -2.28 20.17
CA ALA A 35 -1.97 -1.06 20.78
C ALA A 35 -1.94 -1.11 22.32
N ALA A 36 -2.21 -2.26 22.93
CA ALA A 36 -2.00 -2.51 24.36
C ALA A 36 -0.53 -2.35 24.77
N ASN A 37 0.40 -2.58 23.84
CA ASN A 37 1.83 -2.32 23.98
C ASN A 37 2.25 -0.91 23.48
N GLY A 38 1.29 -0.01 23.25
CA GLY A 38 1.53 1.41 22.94
C GLY A 38 1.79 1.73 21.46
N ALA A 39 1.62 0.79 20.53
CA ALA A 39 1.77 1.05 19.10
C ALA A 39 0.70 2.02 18.58
N LYS A 40 1.13 3.09 17.90
CA LYS A 40 0.24 4.11 17.31
C LYS A 40 0.07 3.98 15.79
N LEU A 41 0.79 3.05 15.17
CA LEU A 41 0.75 2.74 13.74
C LEU A 41 1.42 1.37 13.52
N ILE A 42 0.84 0.54 12.66
CA ILE A 42 1.37 -0.80 12.33
C ILE A 42 1.43 -0.92 10.80
N SER A 43 2.63 -1.16 10.26
CA SER A 43 2.85 -1.40 8.83
C SER A 43 4.10 -2.25 8.64
N PHE A 44 3.92 -3.55 8.43
CA PHE A 44 5.01 -4.53 8.33
C PHE A 44 5.73 -4.43 6.97
N PRO A 45 6.97 -3.88 6.87
CA PRO A 45 7.74 -3.89 5.63
C PRO A 45 7.95 -5.31 5.08
N GLU A 46 8.04 -6.30 5.96
CA GLU A 46 8.27 -7.71 5.66
C GLU A 46 7.20 -8.27 4.71
N LEU A 47 5.95 -7.85 4.85
CA LEU A 47 4.85 -8.36 4.01
C LEU A 47 4.99 -7.88 2.56
N TYR A 48 5.28 -6.60 2.35
CA TYR A 48 5.55 -6.04 1.01
C TYR A 48 6.80 -6.67 0.38
N ARG A 49 7.82 -6.92 1.22
CA ARG A 49 9.05 -7.60 0.80
C ARG A 49 8.78 -9.04 0.35
N ILE A 50 8.03 -9.82 1.12
CA ILE A 50 7.67 -11.20 0.77
C ILE A 50 6.91 -11.22 -0.57
N MET A 51 5.85 -10.41 -0.70
CA MET A 51 5.04 -10.38 -1.92
C MET A 51 5.86 -10.02 -3.18
N THR A 52 6.78 -9.06 -3.09
CA THR A 52 7.62 -8.68 -4.24
C THR A 52 8.74 -9.68 -4.57
N LEU A 53 9.26 -10.41 -3.56
CA LEU A 53 10.14 -11.56 -3.77
C LEU A 53 9.42 -12.75 -4.41
N GLU A 54 8.13 -12.93 -4.09
CA GLU A 54 7.22 -13.88 -4.74
C GLU A 54 6.74 -13.40 -6.13
N GLY A 55 7.23 -12.26 -6.61
CA GLY A 55 7.01 -11.76 -7.97
C GLY A 55 5.93 -10.70 -8.14
N ALA A 56 5.28 -10.22 -7.08
CA ALA A 56 4.28 -9.14 -7.20
C ALA A 56 4.90 -7.88 -7.80
N GLN A 57 4.30 -7.36 -8.88
CA GLN A 57 4.65 -6.08 -9.51
C GLN A 57 3.73 -4.92 -9.07
N VAL A 58 2.60 -5.26 -8.45
CA VAL A 58 1.58 -4.34 -7.92
C VAL A 58 1.10 -4.86 -6.58
N ILE A 59 1.02 -4.00 -5.55
CA ILE A 59 0.47 -4.33 -4.23
C ILE A 59 -0.69 -3.40 -3.92
N PHE A 60 -1.83 -3.96 -3.51
CA PHE A 60 -3.00 -3.22 -3.07
C PHE A 60 -2.97 -3.03 -1.55
N THR A 61 -3.13 -1.78 -1.10
CA THR A 61 -3.11 -1.39 0.32
C THR A 61 -4.44 -0.73 0.71
N PRO A 62 -5.49 -1.51 1.04
CA PRO A 62 -6.71 -0.97 1.62
C PRO A 62 -6.46 -0.51 3.06
N ALA A 63 -6.98 0.65 3.45
CA ALA A 63 -6.76 1.24 4.77
C ALA A 63 -7.97 2.04 5.31
N SER A 64 -7.80 2.61 6.50
CA SER A 64 -8.70 3.57 7.12
C SER A 64 -7.90 4.47 8.08
N PHE A 65 -6.96 5.27 7.58
CA PHE A 65 -6.08 6.08 8.43
C PHE A 65 -6.86 7.16 9.21
N THR A 66 -6.39 7.49 10.40
CA THR A 66 -6.90 8.64 11.18
C THR A 66 -6.29 9.94 10.66
N MET A 67 -6.93 11.09 10.83
CA MET A 67 -6.32 12.39 10.45
C MET A 67 -4.89 12.58 10.98
N ALA A 68 -4.62 12.18 12.22
CA ALA A 68 -3.32 12.37 12.87
C ALA A 68 -2.21 11.49 12.28
N THR A 69 -2.51 10.21 12.02
CA THR A 69 -1.51 9.29 11.43
C THR A 69 -1.44 9.43 9.91
N GLY A 70 -2.55 9.77 9.27
CA GLY A 70 -2.67 9.94 7.83
C GLY A 70 -1.82 11.11 7.33
N LYS A 71 -2.01 12.28 7.95
CA LYS A 71 -1.28 13.52 7.61
C LYS A 71 0.24 13.37 7.64
N GLU A 72 0.76 12.67 8.65
CA GLU A 72 2.20 12.59 8.89
C GLU A 72 2.86 11.34 8.25
N HIS A 73 2.12 10.23 8.09
CA HIS A 73 2.72 8.93 7.74
C HIS A 73 2.21 8.26 6.47
N TRP A 74 0.94 8.49 6.05
CA TRP A 74 0.31 7.69 4.99
C TRP A 74 1.11 7.71 3.69
N GLU A 75 1.33 8.91 3.15
CA GLU A 75 2.09 9.08 1.91
C GLU A 75 3.55 8.61 2.05
N CYS A 76 4.20 8.92 3.17
CA CYS A 76 5.59 8.56 3.45
C CYS A 76 5.81 7.04 3.42
N ILE A 77 4.98 6.29 4.13
CA ILE A 77 5.07 4.82 4.20
C ILE A 77 4.78 4.21 2.83
N LEU A 78 3.69 4.59 2.16
CA LEU A 78 3.34 4.01 0.87
C LEU A 78 4.43 4.26 -0.19
N ARG A 79 5.01 5.46 -0.24
CA ARG A 79 6.14 5.78 -1.13
C ARG A 79 7.37 4.95 -0.79
N THR A 80 7.67 4.76 0.50
CA THR A 80 8.75 3.88 0.96
C THR A 80 8.52 2.43 0.49
N ARG A 81 7.30 1.89 0.61
CA ARG A 81 6.96 0.53 0.13
C ARG A 81 7.10 0.39 -1.38
N ALA A 82 6.75 1.41 -2.15
CA ALA A 82 6.93 1.41 -3.61
C ALA A 82 8.42 1.37 -3.99
N ILE A 83 9.23 2.28 -3.40
CA ILE A 83 10.66 2.45 -3.68
C ILE A 83 11.46 1.22 -3.24
N GLU A 84 11.31 0.79 -1.98
CA GLU A 84 12.18 -0.25 -1.42
C GLU A 84 11.94 -1.63 -2.05
N ASN A 85 10.76 -1.83 -2.66
CA ASN A 85 10.37 -3.06 -3.34
C ASN A 85 10.36 -2.94 -4.87
N ALA A 86 10.62 -1.75 -5.43
CA ALA A 86 10.57 -1.44 -6.85
C ALA A 86 9.30 -1.99 -7.53
N CYS A 87 8.14 -1.61 -7.00
CA CYS A 87 6.82 -2.08 -7.44
C CYS A 87 5.75 -0.98 -7.33
N TYR A 88 4.62 -1.15 -8.01
CA TYR A 88 3.47 -0.24 -7.86
C TYR A 88 2.74 -0.46 -6.53
N ILE A 89 2.36 0.63 -5.86
CA ILE A 89 1.47 0.60 -4.69
C ILE A 89 0.14 1.25 -5.06
N VAL A 90 -0.96 0.52 -4.89
CA VAL A 90 -2.34 0.97 -5.12
C VAL A 90 -3.05 1.06 -3.77
N ALA A 91 -3.12 2.26 -3.21
CA ALA A 91 -3.60 2.50 -1.87
C ALA A 91 -5.02 3.09 -1.86
N ALA A 92 -5.97 2.36 -1.28
CA ALA A 92 -7.36 2.77 -1.15
C ALA A 92 -7.66 3.02 0.33
N ASP A 93 -7.94 4.27 0.69
CA ASP A 93 -8.27 4.65 2.07
C ASP A 93 -9.76 4.98 2.21
N GLN A 94 -10.24 5.04 3.45
CA GLN A 94 -11.57 5.53 3.76
C GLN A 94 -11.57 7.02 4.06
N ILE A 95 -12.65 7.70 3.71
CA ILE A 95 -12.93 9.11 4.03
C ILE A 95 -14.13 9.21 4.98
N GLY A 96 -14.21 10.34 5.70
CA GLY A 96 -15.40 10.74 6.46
C GLY A 96 -15.42 10.25 7.91
N GLN A 97 -16.45 10.65 8.65
CA GLN A 97 -16.59 10.35 10.08
C GLN A 97 -16.86 8.85 10.30
N LYS A 98 -15.95 8.18 11.02
CA LYS A 98 -16.12 6.81 11.52
C LYS A 98 -16.60 6.84 12.97
N HIS A 99 -16.79 5.68 13.58
CA HIS A 99 -17.31 5.59 14.95
C HIS A 99 -16.42 6.32 15.97
N GLU A 100 -15.10 6.19 15.84
CA GLU A 100 -14.13 6.69 16.84
C GLU A 100 -13.20 7.79 16.30
N PHE A 101 -13.13 7.99 14.98
CA PHE A 101 -12.20 8.93 14.35
C PHE A 101 -12.72 9.48 13.01
N LEU A 102 -12.18 10.62 12.59
CA LEU A 102 -12.31 11.12 11.21
C LEU A 102 -11.26 10.44 10.33
N ALA A 103 -11.69 9.76 9.27
CA ALA A 103 -10.80 9.04 8.37
C ALA A 103 -10.18 9.97 7.32
N TYR A 104 -8.89 9.75 7.04
CA TYR A 104 -8.02 10.67 6.30
C TYR A 104 -8.22 10.68 4.77
N GLY A 105 -8.65 9.56 4.19
CA GLY A 105 -8.80 9.45 2.74
C GLY A 105 -7.46 9.56 2.00
N HIS A 106 -7.38 10.42 0.99
CA HIS A 106 -6.20 10.55 0.13
C HIS A 106 -5.70 9.21 -0.45
N SER A 107 -6.63 8.37 -0.92
CA SER A 107 -6.31 7.19 -1.74
C SER A 107 -5.38 7.56 -2.89
N MET A 108 -4.39 6.73 -3.24
CA MET A 108 -3.37 7.09 -4.24
C MET A 108 -2.77 5.87 -4.96
N VAL A 109 -2.17 6.12 -6.13
CA VAL A 109 -1.33 5.15 -6.83
C VAL A 109 0.08 5.70 -6.95
N ILE A 110 1.07 4.87 -6.61
CA ILE A 110 2.48 5.22 -6.59
C ILE A 110 3.24 4.26 -7.50
N ASP A 111 4.14 4.80 -8.31
CA ASP A 111 4.98 4.03 -9.23
C ASP A 111 6.21 3.39 -8.52
N PRO A 112 6.92 2.46 -9.19
CA PRO A 112 8.13 1.83 -8.66
C PRO A 112 9.29 2.77 -8.31
N TRP A 113 9.25 4.03 -8.76
CA TRP A 113 10.22 5.07 -8.43
C TRP A 113 9.80 5.90 -7.21
N GLY A 114 8.60 5.67 -6.67
CA GLY A 114 8.02 6.44 -5.57
C GLY A 114 7.34 7.73 -6.01
N THR A 115 6.96 7.86 -7.29
CA THR A 115 6.17 8.99 -7.80
C THR A 115 4.68 8.72 -7.57
N ILE A 116 3.94 9.68 -7.01
CA ILE A 116 2.47 9.58 -6.94
C ILE A 116 1.92 9.90 -8.33
N ILE A 117 1.40 8.89 -9.02
CA ILE A 117 0.88 9.03 -10.39
C ILE A 117 -0.63 9.27 -10.44
N ALA A 118 -1.33 9.08 -9.31
CA ALA A 118 -2.70 9.55 -9.10
C ALA A 118 -3.02 9.65 -7.60
N LYS A 119 -3.87 10.61 -7.21
CA LYS A 119 -4.30 10.85 -5.83
C LYS A 119 -5.76 11.30 -5.82
N ALA A 120 -6.53 10.79 -4.87
CA ALA A 120 -7.92 11.15 -4.67
C ALA A 120 -8.07 12.58 -4.13
N ARG A 121 -9.23 13.15 -4.43
CA ARG A 121 -9.76 14.34 -3.76
C ARG A 121 -10.31 13.98 -2.38
N ASP A 122 -10.61 15.00 -1.59
CA ASP A 122 -11.27 14.87 -0.29
C ASP A 122 -12.80 14.68 -0.43
N GLU A 123 -13.19 13.72 -1.27
CA GLU A 123 -14.59 13.34 -1.52
C GLU A 123 -14.71 11.82 -1.77
N ALA A 124 -15.87 11.23 -1.53
CA ALA A 124 -16.10 9.81 -1.82
C ALA A 124 -16.22 9.58 -3.33
N GLY A 125 -15.58 8.53 -3.86
CA GLY A 125 -15.60 8.28 -5.30
C GLY A 125 -14.53 7.31 -5.79
N MET A 126 -14.31 7.32 -7.10
CA MET A 126 -13.28 6.52 -7.77
C MET A 126 -12.47 7.40 -8.71
N PHE A 127 -11.20 7.03 -8.91
CA PHE A 127 -10.35 7.60 -9.94
C PHE A 127 -9.59 6.49 -10.66
N TYR A 128 -9.15 6.82 -11.87
CA TYR A 128 -8.46 5.90 -12.76
C TYR A 128 -7.04 6.40 -13.03
N THR A 129 -6.10 5.48 -13.15
CA THR A 129 -4.79 5.75 -13.74
C THR A 129 -4.31 4.51 -14.48
N ASP A 130 -3.39 4.72 -15.42
CA ASP A 130 -2.81 3.67 -16.23
C ASP A 130 -1.40 3.36 -15.69
N ILE A 131 -1.13 2.09 -15.34
CA ILE A 131 0.19 1.61 -14.92
C ILE A 131 0.92 0.92 -16.08
N ASP A 132 2.25 0.87 -16.01
CA ASP A 132 3.13 0.32 -17.04
C ASP A 132 4.11 -0.68 -16.39
N LEU A 133 3.85 -1.98 -16.55
CA LEU A 133 4.71 -3.00 -15.93
C LEU A 133 6.08 -3.12 -16.62
N ASP A 134 6.22 -2.62 -17.84
CA ASP A 134 7.51 -2.60 -18.54
C ASP A 134 8.37 -1.41 -18.04
N TYR A 135 7.76 -0.36 -17.48
CA TYR A 135 8.44 0.63 -16.65
C TYR A 135 8.91 0.02 -15.32
N GLU A 136 8.11 -0.85 -14.70
CA GLU A 136 8.49 -1.54 -13.46
C GLU A 136 9.71 -2.45 -13.65
N ASP A 137 9.73 -3.25 -14.72
CA ASP A 137 10.90 -4.05 -15.10
C ASP A 137 12.15 -3.17 -15.30
N LYS A 138 12.02 -2.01 -15.95
CA LYS A 138 13.11 -1.05 -16.15
C LYS A 138 13.62 -0.48 -14.82
N ILE A 139 12.74 -0.19 -13.86
CA ILE A 139 13.17 0.27 -12.52
C ILE A 139 13.87 -0.87 -11.76
N ARG A 140 13.36 -2.11 -11.80
CA ARG A 140 14.03 -3.28 -11.21
C ARG A 140 15.39 -3.59 -11.84
N GLN A 141 15.60 -3.25 -13.11
CA GLN A 141 16.91 -3.35 -13.76
C GLN A 141 17.85 -2.20 -13.35
N LYS A 142 17.34 -0.96 -13.33
CA LYS A 142 18.12 0.25 -13.00
C LYS A 142 18.54 0.32 -11.53
N VAL A 143 17.67 -0.09 -10.62
CA VAL A 143 17.91 -0.11 -9.17
C VAL A 143 17.50 -1.49 -8.64
N PRO A 144 18.40 -2.50 -8.70
CA PRO A 144 18.06 -3.89 -8.43
C PRO A 144 17.96 -4.22 -6.93
N VAL A 145 17.13 -3.47 -6.19
CA VAL A 145 16.94 -3.58 -4.72
C VAL A 145 16.62 -5.01 -4.26
N LEU A 146 15.87 -5.78 -5.05
CA LEU A 146 15.52 -7.17 -4.75
C LEU A 146 16.71 -8.12 -4.90
N LYS A 147 17.59 -7.89 -5.89
CA LYS A 147 18.76 -8.74 -6.19
C LYS A 147 19.94 -8.41 -5.27
N ASN A 148 20.06 -7.15 -4.84
CA ASN A 148 21.14 -6.68 -3.97
C ASN A 148 20.97 -7.09 -2.49
N ARG A 149 19.95 -7.88 -2.16
CA ARG A 149 19.70 -8.38 -0.79
C ARG A 149 20.77 -9.39 -0.37
N ARG A 150 21.19 -9.31 0.89
CA ARG A 150 22.14 -10.24 1.52
C ARG A 150 21.40 -11.38 2.22
N ALA A 151 20.88 -12.31 1.41
CA ALA A 151 20.17 -13.50 1.89
C ALA A 151 21.02 -14.42 2.79
N ASP A 152 22.35 -14.27 2.72
CA ASP A 152 23.35 -14.91 3.58
C ASP A 152 23.45 -14.28 4.98
N ILE A 153 22.98 -13.03 5.16
CA ILE A 153 22.98 -12.30 6.44
C ILE A 153 21.58 -12.27 7.06
N TYR A 154 20.54 -12.05 6.25
CA TYR A 154 19.16 -11.94 6.71
C TYR A 154 18.18 -12.52 5.71
N GLU A 155 17.08 -13.05 6.22
CA GLU A 155 15.99 -13.59 5.39
C GLU A 155 14.63 -13.15 5.94
N VAL A 156 13.68 -12.97 5.01
CA VAL A 156 12.29 -12.62 5.33
C VAL A 156 11.42 -13.68 4.69
N LYS A 157 10.72 -14.47 5.51
CA LYS A 157 9.96 -15.66 5.10
C LYS A 157 8.56 -15.62 5.71
N ARG A 158 7.59 -16.22 5.02
CA ARG A 158 6.33 -16.64 5.65
C ARG A 158 6.64 -17.72 6.70
N ARG A 159 5.93 -17.71 7.82
CA ARG A 159 5.89 -18.80 8.80
C ARG A 159 4.65 -19.66 8.57
#